data_AF-A0A1B9ALP5-F1
#
_entry.id   AF-A0A1B9ALP5-F1
#
_cell.length_a   1.000
_cell.length_b   1.000
_cell.length_c   1.000
_cell.angle_alpha   90.00
_cell.angle_beta   90.00
_cell.angle_gamma   90.00
#
_symmetry.space_group_name_H-M   'P 1'
#
loop_
_entity.id
_entity.type
_entity.pdbx_description
1 polymer ?
#
loop_
_entity_poly.entity_id
_entity_poly.type
_entity_poly.pdbx_seq_one_letter_code
_entity_poly.pdbx_strand_id
1 'polypeptide(L)'
;MKIMIDAGHGYKTPGKSSPDGMKEYEFNRSVAEYLKDLLTNYQVNTFFAHSDIVDVPLQERTNRANSLHVDLYVSIHANAAVNRGWHKAGGIETYIHTSGPKEALSLATKIQNKLIATTGLQNRGVKTADFHVLSATKMTAVLVECGFMTNEKEIKLLKSNHYRKKCAQAIAESIISHYSLKKKLSNPSKKSDPEKILYKIQLGAFSDKQNAANLATQLKRLGFETTIITDKQEC
;
A
#
# COMPACT_ATOMS: atom_id res chain seq x y z
N MET A 1 -4.81 15.12 -13.91
CA MET A 1 -4.95 13.66 -14.05
C MET A 1 -5.75 13.10 -12.88
N LYS A 2 -6.71 12.22 -13.13
CA LYS A 2 -7.52 11.49 -12.16
C LYS A 2 -7.13 10.01 -12.21
N ILE A 3 -6.82 9.44 -11.05
CA ILE A 3 -6.36 8.05 -10.93
C ILE A 3 -7.34 7.32 -10.01
N MET A 4 -7.90 6.22 -10.49
CA MET A 4 -8.64 5.27 -9.66
C MET A 4 -7.68 4.19 -9.17
N ILE A 5 -7.61 4.00 -7.85
CA ILE A 5 -6.84 2.96 -7.19
C ILE A 5 -7.84 1.92 -6.65
N ASP A 6 -7.64 0.68 -7.04
CA ASP A 6 -8.53 -0.43 -6.69
C ASP A 6 -7.76 -1.46 -5.86
N ALA A 7 -8.11 -1.61 -4.59
CA ALA A 7 -7.66 -2.73 -3.79
C ALA A 7 -8.65 -3.87 -4.08
N GLY A 8 -8.18 -4.89 -4.79
CA GLY A 8 -9.01 -6.03 -5.15
C GLY A 8 -9.67 -6.67 -3.94
N HIS A 9 -10.92 -7.09 -4.08
CA HIS A 9 -11.73 -7.73 -3.03
C HIS A 9 -12.16 -6.78 -1.90
N GLY A 10 -12.61 -7.37 -0.78
CA GLY A 10 -12.98 -6.74 0.48
C GLY A 10 -12.76 -7.73 1.64
N TYR A 11 -12.82 -7.28 2.89
CA TYR A 11 -12.59 -8.16 4.06
C TYR A 11 -13.49 -9.40 4.11
N LYS A 12 -14.69 -9.30 3.51
CA LYS A 12 -15.72 -10.35 3.50
C LYS A 12 -15.75 -11.17 2.20
N THR A 13 -14.86 -10.92 1.24
CA THR A 13 -14.87 -11.67 -0.03
C THR A 13 -14.58 -13.16 0.22
N PRO A 14 -15.48 -14.07 -0.18
CA PRO A 14 -15.30 -15.50 0.06
C PRO A 14 -14.07 -16.08 -0.65
N GLY A 15 -13.31 -16.90 0.07
CA GLY A 15 -12.21 -17.69 -0.51
C GLY A 15 -10.93 -16.93 -0.88
N LYS A 16 -10.86 -15.62 -0.63
CA LYS A 16 -9.68 -14.77 -0.93
C LYS A 16 -8.77 -14.64 0.28
N SER A 17 -8.21 -15.78 0.71
CA SER A 17 -7.30 -15.85 1.85
C SER A 17 -6.17 -16.85 1.64
N SER A 18 -5.01 -16.58 2.25
CA SER A 18 -3.89 -17.50 2.33
C SER A 18 -4.22 -18.76 3.15
N PRO A 19 -3.42 -19.84 3.03
CA PRO A 19 -3.58 -21.03 3.88
C PRO A 19 -3.48 -20.76 5.38
N ASP A 20 -2.73 -19.71 5.79
CA ASP A 20 -2.61 -19.28 7.19
C ASP A 20 -3.61 -18.18 7.60
N GLY A 21 -4.63 -17.92 6.78
CA GLY A 21 -5.80 -17.14 7.16
C GLY A 21 -5.76 -15.65 6.85
N MET A 22 -4.64 -15.10 6.37
CA MET A 22 -4.56 -13.70 5.93
C MET A 22 -5.51 -13.45 4.77
N LYS A 23 -6.33 -12.40 4.84
CA LYS A 23 -7.17 -11.98 3.71
C LYS A 23 -6.33 -11.24 2.69
N GLU A 24 -6.56 -11.51 1.40
CA GLU A 24 -5.88 -10.79 0.31
C GLU A 24 -6.09 -9.27 0.43
N TYR A 25 -7.31 -8.88 0.79
CA TYR A 25 -7.69 -7.49 0.98
C TYR A 25 -6.82 -6.76 2.00
N GLU A 26 -6.28 -7.43 3.03
CA GLU A 26 -5.37 -6.79 4.00
C GLU A 26 -4.08 -6.29 3.33
N PHE A 27 -3.55 -7.04 2.36
CA PHE A 27 -2.41 -6.60 1.57
C PHE A 27 -2.84 -5.53 0.57
N ASN A 28 -3.86 -5.81 -0.25
CA ASN A 28 -4.32 -4.95 -1.33
C ASN A 28 -4.65 -3.55 -0.81
N ARG A 29 -5.39 -3.48 0.31
CA ARG A 29 -5.84 -2.23 0.92
C ARG A 29 -4.67 -1.38 1.42
N SER A 30 -3.69 -1.98 2.11
CA SER A 30 -2.52 -1.25 2.60
C SER A 30 -1.66 -0.70 1.46
N VAL A 31 -1.43 -1.48 0.39
CA VAL A 31 -0.66 -1.00 -0.77
C VAL A 31 -1.39 0.15 -1.47
N ALA A 32 -2.72 0.05 -1.63
CA ALA A 32 -3.54 1.11 -2.20
C ALA A 32 -3.48 2.41 -1.38
N GLU A 33 -3.47 2.29 -0.05
CA GLU A 33 -3.33 3.38 0.91
C GLU A 33 -2.00 4.12 0.74
N TYR A 34 -0.90 3.37 0.80
CA TYR A 34 0.44 3.93 0.61
C TYR A 34 0.61 4.54 -0.79
N LEU A 35 0.04 3.93 -1.83
CA LEU A 35 0.07 4.47 -3.19
C LEU A 35 -0.65 5.83 -3.24
N LYS A 36 -1.82 5.94 -2.62
CA LYS A 36 -2.56 7.20 -2.55
C LYS A 36 -1.78 8.28 -1.81
N ASP A 37 -1.16 7.95 -0.69
CA ASP A 37 -0.36 8.88 0.11
C ASP A 37 0.83 9.41 -0.69
N LEU A 38 1.57 8.53 -1.37
CA LEU A 38 2.70 8.91 -2.23
C LEU A 38 2.28 9.88 -3.35
N LEU A 39 1.12 9.63 -3.98
CA LEU A 39 0.59 10.45 -5.07
C LEU A 39 0.00 11.78 -4.59
N THR A 40 -0.28 11.95 -3.28
CA THR A 40 -0.87 13.19 -2.74
C THR A 40 0.03 14.42 -2.95
N ASN A 41 1.35 14.21 -3.04
CA ASN A 41 2.34 15.26 -3.28
C ASN A 41 2.41 15.73 -4.75
N TYR A 42 1.67 15.09 -5.65
CA TYR A 42 1.67 15.36 -7.09
C TYR A 42 0.36 15.98 -7.54
N GLN A 43 0.37 16.69 -8.66
CA GLN A 43 -0.79 17.36 -9.27
C GLN A 43 -1.75 16.36 -9.91
N VAL A 44 -2.27 15.45 -9.10
CA VAL A 44 -3.21 14.39 -9.47
C VAL A 44 -4.32 14.28 -8.42
N ASN A 45 -5.49 13.81 -8.85
CA ASN A 45 -6.60 13.47 -7.98
C ASN A 45 -6.72 11.94 -7.91
N THR A 46 -6.73 11.39 -6.69
CA THR A 46 -6.79 9.95 -6.46
C THR A 46 -8.12 9.55 -5.83
N PHE A 47 -8.71 8.47 -6.34
CA PHE A 47 -9.97 7.91 -5.86
C PHE A 47 -9.77 6.43 -5.52
N PHE A 48 -10.58 5.91 -4.59
CA PHE A 48 -10.63 4.48 -4.33
C PHE A 48 -11.88 3.87 -4.96
N ALA A 49 -11.72 2.73 -5.63
CA ALA A 49 -12.84 1.94 -6.15
C ALA A 49 -13.44 1.01 -5.06
N HIS A 50 -12.67 0.72 -4.02
CA HIS A 50 -13.00 -0.21 -2.93
C HIS A 50 -13.58 0.48 -1.70
N SER A 51 -14.00 -0.31 -0.71
CA SER A 51 -14.49 0.12 0.60
C SER A 51 -14.04 -0.83 1.71
N ASP A 52 -13.70 -0.29 2.87
CA ASP A 52 -13.35 -1.09 4.06
C ASP A 52 -14.58 -1.67 4.77
N ILE A 53 -15.78 -1.21 4.40
CA ILE A 53 -17.05 -1.60 5.04
C ILE A 53 -17.79 -2.64 4.21
N VAL A 54 -17.79 -2.48 2.88
CA VAL A 54 -18.57 -3.31 1.95
C VAL A 54 -17.69 -3.90 0.86
N ASP A 55 -18.01 -5.13 0.45
CA ASP A 55 -17.37 -5.74 -0.71
C ASP A 55 -17.99 -5.18 -1.99
N VAL A 56 -17.33 -4.16 -2.56
CA VAL A 56 -17.83 -3.42 -3.73
C VAL A 56 -17.83 -4.35 -4.96
N PRO A 57 -18.97 -4.57 -5.64
CA PRO A 57 -19.02 -5.39 -6.85
C PRO A 57 -18.12 -4.86 -7.96
N LEU A 58 -17.52 -5.76 -8.76
CA LEU A 58 -16.62 -5.38 -9.87
C LEU A 58 -17.25 -4.36 -10.83
N GLN A 59 -18.54 -4.54 -11.14
CA GLN A 59 -19.28 -3.61 -12.01
C GLN A 59 -19.39 -2.21 -11.41
N GLU A 60 -19.62 -2.09 -10.10
CA GLU A 60 -19.70 -0.79 -9.43
C GLU A 60 -18.33 -0.08 -9.44
N ARG A 61 -17.24 -0.84 -9.20
CA ARG A 61 -15.86 -0.32 -9.29
C ARG A 61 -15.58 0.31 -10.64
N THR A 62 -15.89 -0.41 -11.72
CA THR A 62 -15.67 0.07 -13.10
C THR A 62 -16.63 1.19 -13.49
N ASN A 63 -17.90 1.12 -13.08
CA ASN A 63 -18.89 2.16 -13.35
C ASN A 63 -18.50 3.48 -12.71
N ARG A 64 -18.00 3.45 -11.48
CA ARG A 64 -17.51 4.64 -10.79
C ARG A 64 -16.31 5.27 -11.50
N ALA A 65 -15.34 4.45 -11.92
CA ALA A 65 -14.19 4.94 -12.69
C ALA A 65 -14.61 5.60 -14.01
N ASN A 66 -15.53 4.95 -14.74
CA ASN A 66 -16.07 5.44 -16.00
C ASN A 66 -16.87 6.74 -15.81
N SER A 67 -17.73 6.81 -14.79
CA SER A 67 -18.56 7.98 -14.48
C SER A 67 -17.71 9.18 -14.05
N LEU A 68 -16.65 8.94 -13.28
CA LEU A 68 -15.71 10.00 -12.90
C LEU A 68 -14.77 10.39 -14.04
N HIS A 69 -14.83 9.73 -15.19
CA HIS A 69 -13.93 9.92 -16.33
C HIS A 69 -12.46 9.94 -15.87
N VAL A 70 -12.03 8.95 -15.07
CA VAL A 70 -10.63 8.88 -14.63
C VAL A 70 -9.71 8.59 -15.82
N ASP A 71 -8.44 9.01 -15.73
CA ASP A 71 -7.45 8.86 -16.79
C ASP A 71 -6.69 7.51 -16.68
N LEU A 72 -6.61 6.96 -15.46
CA LEU A 72 -5.91 5.72 -15.15
C LEU A 72 -6.66 4.90 -14.10
N TYR A 73 -6.75 3.59 -14.30
CA TYR A 73 -7.22 2.60 -13.33
C TYR A 73 -6.08 1.65 -12.94
N VAL A 74 -5.79 1.53 -11.65
CA VAL A 74 -4.75 0.64 -11.12
C VAL A 74 -5.37 -0.32 -10.12
N SER A 75 -5.50 -1.59 -10.49
CA SER A 75 -5.92 -2.66 -9.58
C SER A 75 -4.72 -3.32 -8.91
N ILE A 76 -4.81 -3.55 -7.60
CA ILE A 76 -3.74 -4.11 -6.77
C ILE A 76 -4.27 -5.40 -6.13
N HIS A 77 -3.51 -6.48 -6.34
CA HIS A 77 -3.82 -7.83 -5.91
C HIS A 77 -2.58 -8.56 -5.35
N ALA A 78 -2.83 -9.67 -4.68
CA ALA A 78 -1.85 -10.69 -4.38
C ALA A 78 -2.37 -12.05 -4.86
N ASN A 79 -1.60 -12.70 -5.71
CA ASN A 79 -2.01 -13.88 -6.46
C ASN A 79 -2.17 -15.09 -5.53
N ALA A 80 -2.80 -16.14 -6.04
CA ALA A 80 -2.88 -17.44 -5.42
C ALA A 80 -2.85 -18.54 -6.48
N ALA A 81 -2.23 -19.66 -6.16
CA ALA A 81 -2.38 -20.86 -6.98
C ALA A 81 -3.85 -21.35 -6.94
N VAL A 82 -4.30 -22.00 -8.01
CA VAL A 82 -5.69 -22.43 -8.22
C VAL A 82 -6.23 -23.40 -7.15
N ASN A 83 -5.36 -24.17 -6.49
CA ASN A 83 -5.76 -25.14 -5.47
C ASN A 83 -5.49 -24.60 -4.06
N ARG A 84 -6.31 -25.00 -3.08
CA ARG A 84 -6.09 -24.63 -1.68
C ARG A 84 -4.76 -25.22 -1.16
N GLY A 85 -4.13 -24.51 -0.22
CA GLY A 85 -2.89 -24.95 0.44
C GLY A 85 -1.64 -24.20 -0.01
N TRP A 86 -0.49 -24.67 0.46
CA TRP A 86 0.82 -24.09 0.13
C TRP A 86 1.33 -24.58 -1.22
N HIS A 87 1.93 -23.68 -1.98
CA HIS A 87 2.42 -23.89 -3.34
C HIS A 87 3.78 -23.25 -3.54
N LYS A 88 4.58 -23.81 -4.46
CA LYS A 88 5.87 -23.25 -4.85
C LYS A 88 5.77 -22.09 -5.85
N ALA A 89 4.62 -21.93 -6.51
CA ALA A 89 4.39 -20.81 -7.42
C ALA A 89 4.57 -19.48 -6.67
N GLY A 90 5.31 -18.57 -7.27
CA GLY A 90 5.68 -17.27 -6.69
C GLY A 90 6.12 -16.31 -7.79
N GLY A 91 6.25 -15.04 -7.45
CA GLY A 91 6.65 -13.95 -8.32
C GLY A 91 5.57 -12.91 -8.58
N ILE A 92 5.92 -11.89 -9.35
CA ILE A 92 5.07 -10.73 -9.65
C ILE A 92 4.61 -10.81 -11.10
N GLU A 93 3.33 -10.53 -11.33
CA GLU A 93 2.70 -10.42 -12.66
C GLU A 93 1.99 -9.06 -12.77
N THR A 94 1.97 -8.49 -13.96
CA THR A 94 1.14 -7.32 -14.26
C THR A 94 0.27 -7.62 -15.47
N TYR A 95 -1.02 -7.31 -15.39
CA TYR A 95 -2.02 -7.63 -16.41
C TYR A 95 -2.56 -6.37 -17.08
N ILE A 96 -2.81 -6.50 -18.37
CA ILE A 96 -3.58 -5.55 -19.19
C ILE A 96 -4.68 -6.29 -19.95
N HIS A 97 -5.68 -5.57 -20.45
CA HIS A 97 -6.63 -6.16 -21.38
C HIS A 97 -6.00 -6.27 -22.79
N THR A 98 -6.37 -7.31 -23.57
CA THR A 98 -5.88 -7.51 -24.94
C THR A 98 -6.25 -6.35 -25.88
N SER A 99 -7.43 -5.76 -25.70
CA SER A 99 -7.88 -4.57 -26.45
C SER A 99 -7.55 -3.23 -25.75
N GLY A 100 -6.77 -3.26 -24.67
CA GLY A 100 -6.34 -2.04 -23.96
C GLY A 100 -5.46 -1.14 -24.83
N PRO A 101 -5.36 0.16 -24.52
CA PRO A 101 -4.50 1.08 -25.28
C PRO A 101 -3.03 0.66 -25.18
N LYS A 102 -2.22 0.97 -26.20
CA LYS A 102 -0.76 0.71 -26.20
C LYS A 102 -0.06 1.29 -24.96
N GLU A 103 -0.60 2.38 -24.43
CA GLU A 103 -0.12 2.99 -23.19
C GLU A 103 -0.19 2.04 -21.99
N ALA A 104 -1.23 1.21 -21.89
CA ALA A 104 -1.38 0.23 -20.80
C ALA A 104 -0.20 -0.73 -20.76
N LEU A 105 0.25 -1.24 -21.92
CA LEU A 105 1.43 -2.10 -22.01
C LEU A 105 2.71 -1.38 -21.57
N SER A 106 2.88 -0.11 -21.99
CA SER A 106 4.05 0.68 -21.61
C SER A 106 4.09 0.93 -20.09
N LEU A 107 2.96 1.30 -19.50
CA LEU A 107 2.84 1.50 -18.05
C LEU A 107 3.04 0.19 -17.27
N ALA A 108 2.37 -0.89 -17.68
CA ALA A 108 2.50 -2.21 -17.07
C ALA A 108 3.94 -2.71 -17.09
N THR A 109 4.66 -2.49 -18.20
CA THR A 109 6.07 -2.87 -18.32
C THR A 109 6.95 -2.09 -17.33
N LYS A 110 6.71 -0.79 -17.16
CA LYS A 110 7.43 0.03 -16.17
C LYS A 110 7.15 -0.45 -14.75
N ILE A 111 5.87 -0.68 -14.41
CA ILE A 111 5.44 -1.19 -13.10
C ILE A 111 6.09 -2.54 -12.82
N GLN A 112 6.00 -3.48 -13.76
CA GLN A 112 6.59 -4.81 -13.65
C GLN A 112 8.09 -4.72 -13.37
N ASN A 113 8.85 -4.04 -14.25
CA ASN A 113 10.30 -3.94 -14.11
C ASN A 113 10.71 -3.27 -12.78
N LYS A 114 9.99 -2.22 -12.37
CA LYS A 114 10.27 -1.52 -11.12
C LYS A 114 10.00 -2.40 -9.90
N LEU A 115 8.89 -3.13 -9.88
CA LEU A 115 8.56 -4.07 -8.81
C LEU A 115 9.62 -5.15 -8.67
N ILE A 116 10.10 -5.73 -9.78
CA ILE A 116 11.18 -6.73 -9.75
C ILE A 116 12.46 -6.12 -9.18
N ALA A 117 12.87 -4.94 -9.65
CA ALA A 117 14.07 -4.26 -9.15
C ALA A 117 13.98 -3.91 -7.65
N THR A 118 12.80 -3.55 -7.14
CA THR A 118 12.60 -3.13 -5.74
C THR A 118 12.41 -4.30 -4.77
N THR A 119 11.77 -5.38 -5.23
CA THR A 119 11.37 -6.51 -4.37
C THR A 119 12.32 -7.70 -4.46
N GLY A 120 12.99 -7.90 -5.60
CA GLY A 120 13.80 -9.09 -5.87
C GLY A 120 12.99 -10.37 -6.09
N LEU A 121 11.66 -10.30 -6.20
CA LEU A 121 10.83 -11.47 -6.51
C LEU A 121 10.99 -11.90 -7.97
N GLN A 122 10.58 -13.14 -8.26
CA GLN A 122 10.62 -13.70 -9.61
C GLN A 122 9.80 -12.83 -10.59
N ASN A 123 10.40 -12.52 -11.74
CA ASN A 123 9.70 -11.85 -12.84
C ASN A 123 8.86 -12.84 -13.64
N ARG A 124 7.53 -12.66 -13.63
CA ARG A 124 6.59 -13.47 -14.41
C ARG A 124 5.99 -12.72 -15.60
N GLY A 125 6.46 -11.49 -15.82
CA GLY A 125 6.17 -10.67 -16.98
C GLY A 125 4.84 -9.91 -16.94
N VAL A 126 4.64 -9.12 -18.00
CA VAL A 126 3.36 -8.51 -18.31
C VAL A 126 2.54 -9.50 -19.12
N LYS A 127 1.25 -9.65 -18.79
CA LYS A 127 0.32 -10.61 -19.38
C LYS A 127 -0.96 -9.93 -19.83
N THR A 128 -1.72 -10.63 -20.67
CA THR A 128 -3.08 -10.22 -21.03
C THR A 128 -4.10 -11.12 -20.35
N ALA A 129 -5.21 -10.52 -19.89
CA ALA A 129 -6.34 -11.25 -19.33
C ALA A 129 -7.64 -10.45 -19.52
N ASP A 130 -8.77 -11.16 -19.62
CA ASP A 130 -10.11 -10.57 -19.66
C ASP A 130 -10.69 -10.41 -18.24
N PHE A 131 -9.95 -9.73 -17.38
CA PHE A 131 -10.47 -9.37 -16.06
C PHE A 131 -11.45 -8.22 -16.19
N HIS A 132 -12.61 -8.31 -15.55
CA HIS A 132 -13.68 -7.30 -15.62
C HIS A 132 -13.17 -5.87 -15.41
N VAL A 133 -12.30 -5.65 -14.41
CA VAL A 133 -11.74 -4.32 -14.12
C VAL A 133 -10.81 -3.78 -15.19
N LEU A 134 -10.31 -4.62 -16.09
CA LEU A 134 -9.49 -4.24 -17.24
C LEU A 134 -10.34 -4.07 -18.51
N SER A 135 -11.36 -4.91 -18.71
CA SER A 135 -12.19 -4.89 -19.93
C SER A 135 -13.38 -3.92 -19.86
N ALA A 136 -13.95 -3.68 -18.68
CA ALA A 136 -15.12 -2.79 -18.53
C ALA A 136 -14.78 -1.32 -18.23
N THR A 137 -13.50 -1.00 -18.03
CA THR A 137 -13.01 0.39 -17.88
C THR A 137 -12.74 1.04 -19.23
N LYS A 138 -13.06 2.34 -19.36
CA LYS A 138 -12.90 3.11 -20.61
C LYS A 138 -11.56 3.85 -20.75
N MET A 139 -10.69 3.75 -19.75
CA MET A 139 -9.38 4.42 -19.69
C MET A 139 -8.25 3.41 -19.64
N THR A 140 -6.99 3.87 -19.62
CA THR A 140 -5.82 3.02 -19.39
C THR A 140 -5.98 2.27 -18.06
N ALA A 141 -5.91 0.93 -18.09
CA ALA A 141 -6.11 0.08 -16.92
C ALA A 141 -5.00 -0.98 -16.81
N VAL A 142 -4.51 -1.18 -15.59
CA VAL A 142 -3.53 -2.21 -15.24
C VAL A 142 -3.94 -2.92 -13.96
N LEU A 143 -3.64 -4.22 -13.85
CA LEU A 143 -3.82 -5.00 -12.63
C LEU A 143 -2.48 -5.59 -12.21
N VAL A 144 -2.09 -5.41 -10.96
CA VAL A 144 -0.77 -5.80 -10.44
C VAL A 144 -0.93 -6.91 -9.41
N GLU A 145 -0.35 -8.06 -9.68
CA GLU A 145 -0.24 -9.18 -8.74
C GLU A 145 1.13 -9.12 -8.04
N CYS A 146 1.15 -8.65 -6.80
CA CYS A 146 2.39 -8.27 -6.11
C CYS A 146 3.09 -9.44 -5.38
N GLY A 147 2.81 -10.69 -5.75
CA GLY A 147 3.31 -11.90 -5.08
C GLY A 147 2.19 -12.89 -4.80
N PHE A 148 2.52 -14.09 -4.34
CA PHE A 148 1.60 -15.20 -4.14
C PHE A 148 1.29 -15.45 -2.66
N MET A 149 0.03 -15.29 -2.27
CA MET A 149 -0.47 -15.61 -0.93
C MET A 149 -0.32 -17.09 -0.56
N THR A 150 -0.31 -17.97 -1.56
CA THR A 150 -0.14 -19.42 -1.38
C THR A 150 1.33 -19.83 -1.34
N ASN A 151 2.28 -18.92 -1.40
CA ASN A 151 3.71 -19.21 -1.30
C ASN A 151 4.21 -18.95 0.12
N GLU A 152 4.79 -19.96 0.78
CA GLU A 152 5.23 -19.86 2.19
C GLU A 152 6.30 -18.78 2.43
N LYS A 153 7.10 -18.43 1.41
CA LYS A 153 8.10 -17.37 1.52
C LYS A 153 7.46 -16.01 1.26
N GLU A 154 6.64 -15.89 0.23
CA GLU A 154 6.06 -14.60 -0.17
C GLU A 154 4.94 -14.15 0.78
N ILE A 155 4.19 -15.05 1.41
CA ILE A 155 3.18 -14.66 2.40
C ILE A 155 3.78 -13.88 3.58
N LYS A 156 5.02 -14.21 3.99
CA LYS A 156 5.75 -13.47 5.03
C LYS A 156 6.07 -12.05 4.58
N LEU A 157 6.36 -11.87 3.28
CA LEU A 157 6.54 -10.55 2.67
C LEU A 157 5.22 -9.80 2.59
N LEU A 158 4.15 -10.41 2.09
CA LEU A 158 2.82 -9.79 1.97
C LEU A 158 2.26 -9.33 3.33
N LYS A 159 2.62 -10.01 4.44
CA LYS A 159 2.32 -9.59 5.82
C LYS A 159 3.15 -8.39 6.30
N SER A 160 4.31 -8.14 5.70
CA SER A 160 5.23 -7.09 6.12
C SER A 160 4.82 -5.72 5.60
N ASN A 161 4.71 -4.75 6.51
CA ASN A 161 4.50 -3.34 6.16
C ASN A 161 5.64 -2.79 5.29
N HIS A 162 6.87 -3.26 5.46
CA HIS A 162 8.01 -2.85 4.63
C HIS A 162 7.80 -3.25 3.17
N TYR A 163 7.35 -4.48 2.94
CA TYR A 163 7.08 -4.99 1.60
C TYR A 163 5.89 -4.27 0.94
N ARG A 164 4.80 -4.05 1.68
CA ARG A 164 3.63 -3.28 1.21
C ARG A 164 4.03 -1.87 0.75
N LYS A 165 4.86 -1.17 1.52
CA LYS A 165 5.41 0.14 1.15
C LYS A 165 6.30 0.07 -0.09
N LYS A 166 7.16 -0.96 -0.21
CA LYS A 166 7.98 -1.19 -1.41
C LYS A 166 7.14 -1.36 -2.67
N CYS A 167 6.07 -2.16 -2.62
CA CYS A 167 5.15 -2.34 -3.75
C CYS A 167 4.50 -1.01 -4.14
N ALA A 168 3.95 -0.29 -3.16
CA ALA A 168 3.32 1.01 -3.39
C ALA A 168 4.29 2.02 -4.00
N GLN A 169 5.53 2.08 -3.50
CA GLN A 169 6.58 2.96 -4.02
C GLN A 169 6.94 2.62 -5.47
N ALA A 170 7.14 1.34 -5.80
CA ALA A 170 7.44 0.91 -7.16
C ALA A 170 6.32 1.26 -8.16
N ILE A 171 5.05 1.10 -7.75
CA ILE A 171 3.88 1.48 -8.55
C ILE A 171 3.82 3.00 -8.70
N ALA A 172 3.97 3.75 -7.60
CA ALA A 172 3.91 5.21 -7.61
C ALA A 172 4.99 5.81 -8.52
N GLU A 173 6.26 5.40 -8.38
CA GLU A 173 7.37 5.89 -9.18
C GLU A 173 7.20 5.59 -10.68
N SER A 174 6.63 4.42 -11.00
CA SER A 174 6.28 4.07 -12.37
C SER A 174 5.20 4.98 -12.94
N ILE A 175 4.14 5.27 -12.18
CA ILE A 175 3.08 6.19 -12.60
C ILE A 175 3.63 7.63 -12.74
N ILE A 176 4.38 8.10 -11.75
CA ILE A 176 4.97 9.45 -11.72
C ILE A 176 5.85 9.67 -12.95
N SER A 177 6.76 8.74 -13.23
CA SER A 177 7.66 8.83 -14.38
C SER A 177 6.93 8.65 -15.71
N HIS A 178 5.94 7.76 -15.78
CA HIS A 178 5.18 7.50 -17.00
C HIS A 178 4.37 8.72 -17.46
N TYR A 179 3.69 9.38 -16.53
CA TYR A 179 2.86 10.55 -16.81
C TYR A 179 3.58 11.88 -16.59
N SER A 180 4.88 11.86 -16.28
CA SER A 180 5.68 13.06 -15.96
C SER A 180 4.98 13.95 -14.92
N LEU A 181 4.46 13.32 -13.85
CA LEU A 181 3.64 14.02 -12.86
C LEU A 181 4.44 15.12 -12.17
N LYS A 182 3.88 16.34 -12.21
CA LYS A 182 4.47 17.48 -11.52
C LYS A 182 4.14 17.40 -10.03
N LYS A 183 5.12 17.66 -9.17
CA LYS A 183 4.86 17.90 -7.75
C LYS A 183 3.93 19.11 -7.63
N LYS A 184 3.06 19.10 -6.62
CA LYS A 184 2.30 20.30 -6.26
C LYS A 184 3.31 21.37 -5.86
N LEU A 185 3.13 22.59 -6.37
CA LEU A 185 3.90 23.73 -5.87
C LEU A 185 3.60 23.82 -4.38
N SER A 186 4.64 23.74 -3.55
CA SER A 186 4.49 24.05 -2.14
C SER A 186 4.11 25.51 -2.04
N ASN A 187 2.86 25.82 -1.71
CA ASN A 187 2.60 27.11 -1.06
C ASN A 187 3.37 27.06 0.27
N PRO A 188 4.13 28.11 0.64
CA PRO A 188 4.80 28.16 1.95
C PRO A 188 3.85 28.12 3.16
N SER A 189 2.54 27.96 2.97
CA SER A 189 1.49 27.99 3.98
C SER A 189 0.73 26.66 4.08
N LYS A 190 1.45 25.61 4.44
CA LYS A 190 1.07 24.60 5.44
C LYS A 190 2.29 23.72 5.63
N LYS A 191 3.20 24.16 6.50
CA LYS A 191 4.07 23.22 7.19
C LYS A 191 3.12 22.17 7.79
N SER A 192 3.12 20.94 7.27
CA SER A 192 3.10 19.83 8.22
C SER A 192 4.21 20.18 9.20
N ASP A 193 3.88 20.33 10.48
CA ASP A 193 4.90 20.57 11.49
C ASP A 193 6.10 19.69 11.13
N PRO A 194 7.33 20.23 11.07
CA PRO A 194 8.50 19.39 10.91
C PRO A 194 8.30 18.24 11.91
N GLU A 195 8.49 16.98 11.47
CA GLU A 195 8.47 15.82 12.37
C GLU A 195 9.00 16.29 13.70
N LYS A 196 8.13 16.44 14.71
CA LYS A 196 8.45 17.27 15.87
C LYS A 196 9.53 16.51 16.60
N ILE A 197 10.79 16.83 16.34
CA ILE A 197 11.93 16.15 16.93
C ILE A 197 11.87 16.48 18.41
N LEU A 198 11.38 15.52 19.19
CA LEU A 198 11.28 15.62 20.63
C LEU A 198 12.63 15.25 21.22
N TYR A 199 13.44 16.26 21.54
CA TYR A 199 14.61 16.08 22.39
C TYR A 199 14.13 15.93 23.84
N LYS A 200 14.31 14.74 24.41
CA LYS A 200 13.95 14.44 25.80
C LYS A 200 15.23 14.31 26.63
N ILE A 201 15.22 14.88 27.83
CA ILE A 201 16.32 14.77 28.80
C ILE A 201 15.88 13.78 29.88
N GLN A 202 16.74 12.80 30.20
CA GLN A 202 16.52 11.90 31.34
C GLN A 202 17.15 12.52 32.59
N LEU A 203 16.30 12.87 33.57
CA LEU A 203 16.74 13.49 34.83
C LEU A 203 17.11 12.48 35.92
N GLY A 204 16.81 11.19 35.71
CA GLY A 204 17.21 10.12 36.63
C GLY A 204 16.82 8.73 36.13
N ALA A 205 17.45 7.70 36.69
CA ALA A 205 17.08 6.29 36.54
C ALA A 205 17.11 5.64 37.93
N PHE A 206 16.07 4.87 38.27
CA PHE A 206 15.88 4.34 39.61
C PHE A 206 15.44 2.88 39.52
N SER A 207 16.04 2.01 40.35
CA SER A 207 15.57 0.64 40.55
C SER A 207 14.27 0.57 41.38
N ASP A 208 14.02 1.61 42.20
CA ASP A 208 12.80 1.76 42.99
C ASP A 208 11.84 2.78 42.34
N LYS A 209 10.60 2.33 42.10
CA LYS A 209 9.52 3.13 41.52
C LYS A 209 9.16 4.36 42.39
N GLN A 210 9.27 4.27 43.71
CA GLN A 210 8.92 5.37 44.61
C GLN A 210 9.90 6.53 44.46
N ASN A 211 11.19 6.26 44.25
CA ASN A 211 12.20 7.29 44.03
C ASN A 211 11.95 8.05 42.71
N ALA A 212 11.60 7.33 41.64
CA ALA A 212 11.16 7.94 40.38
C ALA A 212 9.91 8.83 40.56
N ALA A 213 8.92 8.38 41.33
CA ALA A 213 7.70 9.13 41.61
C ALA A 213 7.97 10.41 42.45
N ASN A 214 8.87 10.33 43.42
CA ASN A 214 9.26 11.47 44.25
C ASN A 214 9.91 12.58 43.41
N LEU A 215 10.89 12.23 42.57
CA LEU A 215 11.53 13.20 41.66
C LEU A 215 10.53 13.79 40.66
N ALA A 216 9.65 12.96 40.08
CA ALA A 216 8.60 13.44 39.18
C ALA A 216 7.67 14.46 39.86
N THR A 217 7.32 14.23 41.13
CA THR A 217 6.47 15.15 41.90
C THR A 217 7.18 16.49 42.17
N GLN A 218 8.47 16.45 42.51
CA GLN A 218 9.28 17.67 42.69
C GLN A 218 9.36 18.48 41.40
N LEU A 219 9.62 17.83 40.27
CA LEU A 219 9.72 18.48 38.96
C LEU A 219 8.39 19.09 38.51
N LYS A 220 7.26 18.41 38.75
CA LYS A 220 5.92 18.98 38.52
C LYS A 220 5.68 20.25 39.34
N ARG A 221 6.11 20.29 40.61
CA ARG A 221 6.02 21.50 41.46
C ARG A 221 6.88 22.65 40.92
N LEU A 222 7.99 22.33 40.26
CA LEU A 222 8.86 23.29 39.57
C LEU A 222 8.34 23.67 38.17
N GLY A 223 7.19 23.14 37.75
CA GLY A 223 6.55 23.48 36.48
C GLY A 223 6.98 22.62 35.28
N PHE A 224 7.71 21.53 35.49
CA PHE A 224 8.11 20.63 34.41
C PHE A 224 7.09 19.51 34.18
N GLU A 225 6.82 19.18 32.91
CA GLU A 225 6.12 17.95 32.55
C GLU A 225 7.02 16.73 32.78
N THR A 226 6.45 15.66 33.32
CA THR A 226 7.20 14.44 33.68
C THR A 226 6.51 13.19 33.16
N THR A 227 7.27 12.28 32.57
CA THR A 227 6.82 10.94 32.17
C THR A 227 7.76 9.90 32.76
N ILE A 228 7.21 8.88 33.45
CA ILE A 228 7.99 7.74 33.93
C ILE A 228 7.92 6.65 32.86
N ILE A 229 9.07 6.26 32.33
CA ILE A 229 9.22 5.15 31.37
C ILE A 229 9.74 3.94 32.14
N THR A 230 9.12 2.79 31.97
CA THR A 230 9.55 1.53 32.58
C THR A 230 10.18 0.63 31.55
N ASP A 231 11.47 0.37 31.70
CA ASP A 231 12.18 -0.64 30.91
C ASP A 231 12.23 -1.93 31.72
N LYS A 232 11.61 -3.00 31.22
CA LYS A 232 11.84 -4.34 31.78
C LYS A 232 13.19 -4.81 31.25
N GLN A 233 14.19 -4.85 32.11
CA GLN A 233 15.39 -5.63 31.81
C GLN A 233 15.05 -7.11 32.03
N GLU A 234 15.08 -7.90 30.97
CA GLU A 234 15.14 -9.35 31.09
C GLU A 234 16.50 -9.69 31.73
N CYS A 235 16.48 -10.42 32.84
CA CYS A 235 17.68 -10.99 33.45
C CYS A 235 18.21 -12.14 32.61
#